data_AF-A0A535IMX2-F1
#
_entry.id   AF-A0A535IMX2-F1
#
_cell.length_a   1.000
_cell.length_b   1.000
_cell.length_c   1.000
_cell.angle_alpha   90.00
_cell.angle_beta   90.00
_cell.angle_gamma   90.00
#
_symmetry.space_group_name_H-M   'P 1'
#
loop_
_entity.id
_entity.type
_entity.pdbx_description
1 polymer ?
#
loop_
_entity_poly.entity_id
_entity_poly.type
_entity_poly.pdbx_seq_one_letter_code
_entity_poly.pdbx_strand_id
1 'polypeptide(L)' 'MTRFAAIVLAAGESRRMGEPKQLLPWGEHTIVEQVVSTLLRSPLDEIVVVVGHRADEV' A
#
# COMPACT_ATOMS: atom_id res chain seq x y z
N MET A 1 26.44 4.33 7.08
CA MET A 1 25.64 3.44 6.21
C MET A 1 24.51 4.27 5.61
N THR A 2 24.21 4.05 4.32
CA THR A 2 23.08 4.69 3.65
C THR A 2 21.80 3.95 4.02
N ARG A 3 20.73 4.70 4.34
CA ARG A 3 19.42 4.14 4.64
C ARG A 3 18.45 4.38 3.49
N PHE A 4 17.60 3.40 3.20
CA PHE A 4 16.60 3.45 2.16
C PHE A 4 15.19 3.24 2.73
N ALA A 5 14.26 4.11 2.35
CA ALA A 5 12.87 4.02 2.75
C ALA A 5 11.96 4.01 1.52
N ALA A 6 10.80 3.37 1.65
CA ALA A 6 9.73 3.40 0.65
C ALA A 6 8.48 4.10 1.19
N ILE A 7 7.82 4.89 0.34
CA ILE A 7 6.55 5.53 0.64
C ILE A 7 5.49 4.96 -0.31
N VAL A 8 4.46 4.34 0.25
CA VAL A 8 3.31 3.81 -0.49
C VAL A 8 2.13 4.78 -0.34
N LEU A 9 1.72 5.40 -1.44
CA LEU A 9 0.59 6.32 -1.46
C LEU A 9 -0.73 5.56 -1.63
N ALA A 10 -1.41 5.31 -0.51
CA ALA A 10 -2.64 4.53 -0.41
C ALA A 10 -3.89 5.38 -0.12
N ALA A 11 -3.76 6.70 0.05
CA ALA A 11 -4.79 7.62 0.51
C ALA A 11 -5.91 7.99 -0.50
N GLY A 12 -5.92 7.43 -1.71
CA GLY A 12 -6.81 7.86 -2.78
C GLY A 12 -8.26 7.38 -2.64
N GLU A 13 -9.22 8.28 -2.91
CA GLU A 13 -10.67 7.99 -2.84
C GLU A 13 -11.16 6.90 -3.80
N SER A 14 -10.37 6.51 -4.79
CA SER A 14 -10.73 5.43 -5.74
C SER A 14 -12.04 5.67 -6.52
N ARG A 15 -12.41 6.95 -6.77
CA ARG A 15 -13.65 7.36 -7.47
C ARG A 15 -13.96 6.60 -8.75
N ARG A 16 -12.94 6.26 -9.55
CA ARG A 16 -13.11 5.52 -10.82
C ARG A 16 -13.46 4.04 -10.61
N MET A 17 -13.03 3.45 -9.49
CA MET A 17 -13.29 2.05 -9.15
C MET A 17 -14.58 1.88 -8.35
N GLY A 18 -15.09 2.95 -7.72
CA GLY A 18 -16.30 2.92 -6.88
C GLY A 18 -16.11 2.31 -5.49
N GLU A 19 -14.99 1.61 -5.27
CA GLU A 19 -14.58 1.01 -4.01
C GLU A 19 -13.08 1.25 -3.73
N PRO A 20 -12.59 1.10 -2.49
CA PRO A 20 -11.19 1.38 -2.15
C PRO A 20 -10.25 0.46 -2.93
N LYS A 21 -9.53 1.03 -3.91
CA LYS A 21 -8.65 0.27 -4.80
C LYS A 21 -7.65 -0.59 -4.03
N GLN A 22 -7.16 -0.08 -2.89
CA GLN A 22 -6.17 -0.74 -2.06
C GLN A 22 -6.66 -2.09 -1.49
N LEU A 23 -7.98 -2.21 -1.28
CA LEU A 23 -8.62 -3.41 -0.72
C LEU A 23 -9.16 -4.37 -1.78
N LEU A 24 -9.01 -4.03 -3.06
CA LEU A 24 -9.40 -4.93 -4.14
C LEU A 24 -8.53 -6.20 -4.11
N PRO A 25 -9.13 -7.37 -4.41
CA PRO A 25 -8.39 -8.62 -4.46
C PRO A 25 -7.36 -8.62 -5.60
N TRP A 26 -6.22 -9.24 -5.33
CA TRP A 26 -5.08 -9.44 -6.21
C TRP A 26 -4.43 -10.79 -5.90
N GLY A 27 -4.96 -11.85 -6.52
CA GLY A 27 -4.59 -13.22 -6.16
C GLY A 27 -5.06 -13.54 -4.73
N GLU A 28 -4.14 -14.02 -3.89
CA GLU A 28 -4.39 -14.35 -2.47
C GLU A 28 -4.27 -13.13 -1.52
N HIS A 29 -4.01 -11.94 -2.06
CA HIS A 29 -3.79 -10.71 -1.31
C HIS A 29 -4.70 -9.59 -1.80
N THR A 30 -4.80 -8.50 -1.06
CA THR A 30 -5.28 -7.22 -1.59
C THR A 30 -4.17 -6.49 -2.36
N ILE A 31 -4.52 -5.46 -3.13
CA ILE A 31 -3.53 -4.64 -3.85
C ILE A 31 -2.48 -4.06 -2.88
N VAL A 32 -2.88 -3.53 -1.73
CA VAL A 32 -1.94 -2.93 -0.77
C VAL A 32 -1.03 -3.99 -0.13
N GLU A 33 -1.59 -5.15 0.23
CA GLU A 33 -0.82 -6.28 0.76
C GLU A 33 0.24 -6.75 -0.25
N GLN A 34 -0.12 -6.86 -1.53
CA GLN A 34 0.83 -7.27 -2.56
C GLN A 34 1.98 -6.27 -2.75
N VAL A 35 1.69 -4.97 -2.67
CA VAL A 35 2.71 -3.91 -2.75
C VAL A 35 3.65 -3.99 -1.54
N VAL A 36 3.10 -4.05 -0.32
CA VAL A 36 3.90 -4.11 0.92
C VAL A 36 4.71 -5.40 0.97
N SER A 37 4.13 -6.54 0.62
CA SER A 37 4.82 -7.84 0.49
C SER A 37 6.02 -7.76 -0.44
N THR A 38 5.90 -7.04 -1.56
CA THR A 38 7.00 -6.84 -2.51
C THR A 38 8.11 -5.97 -1.92
N LEU A 39 7.76 -4.88 -1.24
CA LEU A 39 8.73 -3.99 -0.60
C LEU A 39 9.46 -4.67 0.56
N LEU A 40 8.77 -5.52 1.35
CA LEU A 40 9.37 -6.29 2.43
C LEU A 40 10.45 -7.29 1.97
N ARG A 41 10.46 -7.66 0.68
CA ARG A 41 11.53 -8.49 0.08
C ARG A 41 12.73 -7.69 -0.42
N SER A 42 12.72 -6.37 -0.26
CA SER A 42 13.79 -5.46 -0.69
C SER A 42 14.65 -5.03 0.51
N PRO A 43 15.91 -4.57 0.30
CA PRO A 43 16.78 -4.07 1.37
C PRO A 43 16.40 -2.64 1.79
N LEU A 44 15.15 -2.45 2.23
CA LEU A 44 14.63 -1.20 2.77
C LEU A 44 14.69 -1.23 4.30
N ASP A 45 15.08 -0.12 4.91
CA ASP A 45 15.09 0.04 6.36
C ASP A 45 13.71 0.43 6.90
N GLU A 46 12.85 1.02 6.05
CA GLU A 46 11.56 1.56 6.45
C GLU A 46 10.56 1.54 5.29
N ILE A 47 9.30 1.24 5.61
CA ILE A 47 8.17 1.34 4.69
C ILE A 47 7.09 2.16 5.39
N VAL A 48 6.71 3.26 4.76
CA VAL A 48 5.63 4.13 5.23
C VAL A 48 4.45 4.01 4.28
N VAL A 49 3.30 3.59 4.81
CA VAL A 49 2.04 3.56 4.05
C VAL A 49 1.23 4.80 4.43
N VAL A 50 0.95 5.65 3.44
CA VAL A 50 0.15 6.87 3.64
C VAL A 50 -1.29 6.54 3.30
N VAL A 51 -2.13 6.46 4.34
CA VAL A 51 -3.58 6.22 4.24
C VAL A 51 -4.37 7.53 4.28
N GLY A 52 -5.65 7.48 3.91
CA GLY A 52 -6.49 8.67 3.76
C GLY A 52 -7.97 8.34 3.70
N HIS A 53 -8.60 8.45 2.53
CA HIS A 53 -10.02 8.09 2.40
C HIS A 53 -10.25 6.64 2.86
N ARG A 54 -11.16 6.45 3.83
CA ARG A 54 -11.44 5.14 4.47
C ARG A 54 -10.18 4.50 5.09
N ALA A 55 -9.32 5.31 5.72
CA ALA A 55 -8.08 4.86 6.36
C ALA A 55 -8.28 3.73 7.39
N ASP A 56 -9.40 3.69 8.10
CA ASP A 56 -9.66 2.64 9.09
C ASP A 56 -9.85 1.24 8.46
N GLU A 57 -10.00 1.18 7.14
CA GLU A 57 -10.16 -0.07 6.39
C GLU A 57 -8.89 -0.52 5.66
N VAL A 58 -7.92 0.40 5.45
CA VAL A 58 -6.70 0.20 4.64
C VAL A 58 -5.48 0.04 5.54
#